data_AF-A0AAW4JBN3-F1
#
_entry.id   AF-A0AAW4JBN3-F1
#
_cell.length_a   1.000
_cell.length_b   1.000
_cell.length_c   1.000
_cell.angle_alpha   90.00
_cell.angle_beta   90.00
_cell.angle_gamma   90.00
#
_symmetry.space_group_name_H-M   'P 1'
#
loop_
_entity.id
_entity.type
_entity.pdbx_description
1 polymer ?
#
loop_
_entity_poly.entity_id
_entity_poly.type
_entity_poly.pdbx_seq_one_letter_code
_entity_poly.pdbx_strand_id
1 'polypeptide(L)'
;MAVLVGTAGLEIWLKYCTRPLNREDAVFWPTWIAAACVTLAGAVIDGVARKLDVPVAQAVLAFIAVGFGFGFLPKILEKSAYNGSHQMRNWWWILGSNGVAVIVLLSAVTVGVKIYDWA
;
A
#
# COMPACT_ATOMS: atom_id res chain seq x y z
N MET A 1 -1.36 -11.61 -4.57
CA MET A 1 -2.85 -11.54 -4.68
C MET A 1 -3.54 -12.12 -3.44
N ALA A 2 -3.29 -13.36 -3.03
CA ALA A 2 -3.95 -13.96 -1.85
C ALA A 2 -3.78 -13.15 -0.55
N VAL A 3 -2.57 -12.65 -0.28
CA VAL A 3 -2.29 -11.81 0.91
C VAL A 3 -3.08 -10.50 0.87
N LEU A 4 -3.19 -9.85 -0.29
CA LEU A 4 -3.95 -8.61 -0.49
C LEU A 4 -5.45 -8.80 -0.24
N VAL A 5 -6.02 -9.87 -0.81
CA VAL A 5 -7.43 -10.20 -0.64
C VAL A 5 -7.72 -10.62 0.80
N GLY A 6 -6.81 -11.37 1.42
CA GLY A 6 -6.89 -11.78 2.82
C GLY A 6 -6.81 -10.61 3.80
N THR A 7 -5.88 -9.68 3.61
CA THR A 7 -5.77 -8.49 4.47
C THR A 7 -6.95 -7.54 4.30
N ALA A 8 -7.42 -7.33 3.07
CA ALA A 8 -8.62 -6.53 2.82
C ALA A 8 -9.88 -7.17 3.42
N GLY A 9 -10.05 -8.49 3.25
CA GLY A 9 -11.17 -9.23 3.83
C GLY A 9 -11.14 -9.20 5.37
N LEU A 10 -9.96 -9.37 5.97
CA LEU A 10 -9.79 -9.27 7.42
C LEU A 10 -10.06 -7.85 7.93
N GLU A 11 -9.59 -6.81 7.23
CA GLU A 11 -9.83 -5.42 7.60
C GLU A 11 -11.33 -5.07 7.52
N ILE A 12 -12.02 -5.51 6.47
CA ILE A 12 -13.48 -5.38 6.35
C ILE A 12 -14.19 -6.11 7.48
N TRP A 13 -13.78 -7.34 7.77
CA TRP A 13 -14.36 -8.15 8.84
C TRP A 13 -14.21 -7.48 10.22
N LEU A 14 -13.03 -6.96 10.53
CA LEU A 14 -12.77 -6.23 11.77
C LEU A 14 -13.61 -4.95 11.88
N LYS A 15 -13.73 -4.20 10.79
CA LYS A 15 -14.59 -3.00 10.74
C LYS A 15 -16.07 -3.37 10.92
N TYR A 16 -16.53 -4.45 10.29
CA TYR A 16 -17.89 -4.96 10.44
C TYR A 16 -18.20 -5.39 11.89
N CYS A 17 -17.25 -6.02 12.57
CA CYS A 17 -17.44 -6.43 13.96
C CYS A 17 -17.55 -5.26 14.95
N THR A 18 -17.15 -4.04 14.54
CA THR A 18 -17.12 -2.86 15.42
C THR A 18 -18.23 -1.86 15.11
N ARG A 19 -18.71 -1.80 13.86
CA ARG A 19 -19.78 -0.88 13.44
C ARG A 19 -20.40 -1.31 12.09
N PRO A 20 -21.60 -0.81 11.74
CA PRO A 20 -22.13 -0.93 10.39
C PRO A 20 -21.14 -0.36 9.36
N LEU A 21 -20.93 -1.10 8.27
CA LEU A 21 -20.00 -0.71 7.21
C LEU A 21 -20.55 0.49 6.43
N ASN A 22 -19.70 1.50 6.29
CA ASN A 22 -19.90 2.65 5.42
C ASN A 22 -19.03 2.53 4.17
N ARG A 23 -19.37 3.34 3.15
CA ARG A 23 -18.63 3.41 1.89
C ARG A 23 -17.12 3.64 2.09
N GLU A 24 -16.76 4.42 3.10
CA GLU A 24 -15.37 4.77 3.42
C GLU A 24 -14.57 3.59 3.99
N ASP A 25 -15.24 2.53 4.48
CA ASP A 25 -14.56 1.33 4.96
C ASP A 25 -13.90 0.54 3.83
N ALA A 26 -14.30 0.79 2.58
CA ALA A 26 -13.69 0.25 1.37
C ALA A 26 -12.39 0.97 0.96
N VAL A 27 -11.92 1.94 1.74
CA VAL A 27 -10.66 2.65 1.51
C VAL A 27 -9.53 1.90 2.24
N PHE A 28 -8.70 1.18 1.48
CA PHE A 28 -7.61 0.33 2.00
C PHE A 28 -6.22 0.87 1.66
N TRP A 29 -6.14 1.93 0.85
CA TRP A 29 -4.88 2.48 0.39
C TRP A 29 -3.87 2.77 1.52
N PRO A 30 -4.24 3.30 2.71
CA PRO A 30 -3.26 3.56 3.77
C PRO A 30 -2.63 2.26 4.29
N THR A 31 -3.47 1.24 4.54
CA THR A 31 -3.04 -0.08 4.99
C THR A 31 -2.12 -0.73 3.97
N TRP A 32 -2.45 -0.63 2.69
CA TRP A 32 -1.67 -1.26 1.61
C TRP A 32 -0.33 -0.55 1.36
N ILE A 33 -0.27 0.78 1.48
CA ILE A 33 1.00 1.51 1.41
C ILE A 33 1.85 1.22 2.66
N ALA A 34 1.25 1.10 3.85
CA ALA A 34 1.96 0.66 5.05
C ALA A 34 2.53 -0.76 4.88
N ALA A 35 1.74 -1.69 4.35
CA ALA A 35 2.19 -3.05 4.04
C ALA A 35 3.33 -3.06 3.02
N ALA A 36 3.29 -2.18 2.01
CA ALA A 36 4.37 -2.02 1.04
C ALA A 36 5.67 -1.57 1.71
N CYS A 37 5.56 -0.62 2.65
CA CYS A 37 6.66 -0.11 3.45
C CYS A 37 7.33 -1.23 4.27
N VAL A 38 6.51 -1.99 5.02
CA VAL A 38 6.99 -3.10 5.86
C VAL A 38 7.60 -4.21 5.00
N THR A 39 6.96 -4.55 3.88
CA THR A 39 7.46 -5.58 2.95
C THR A 39 8.81 -5.21 2.37
N LEU A 40 8.96 -3.96 1.90
CA LEU A 40 10.22 -3.47 1.34
C LEU A 40 11.33 -3.44 2.40
N ALA A 41 11.04 -2.92 3.59
CA ALA A 41 12.00 -2.89 4.68
C ALA A 41 12.44 -4.30 5.10
N GLY A 42 11.48 -5.22 5.26
CA GLY A 42 11.75 -6.61 5.59
C GLY A 42 12.62 -7.32 4.53
N ALA A 43 12.31 -7.12 3.24
CA ALA A 43 13.07 -7.72 2.16
C ALA A 43 14.51 -7.19 2.07
N VAL A 44 14.71 -5.87 2.26
CA VAL A 44 16.05 -5.27 2.28
C VAL A 44 16.86 -5.75 3.47
N ILE A 45 16.26 -5.78 4.68
CA ILE A 45 16.94 -6.23 5.89
C ILE A 45 17.34 -7.71 5.78
N ASP A 46 16.43 -8.57 5.31
CA ASP A 46 16.72 -10.00 5.13
C ASP A 46 17.78 -10.23 4.05
N GLY A 47 17.70 -9.51 2.92
CA GLY A 47 18.72 -9.55 1.87
C GLY A 47 20.12 -9.18 2.38
N VAL A 48 20.21 -8.10 3.17
CA VAL A 48 21.48 -7.68 3.80
C VAL A 48 21.98 -8.73 4.80
N ALA A 49 21.09 -9.27 5.64
CA ALA A 49 21.45 -10.30 6.63
C ALA A 49 22.01 -11.57 5.97
N ARG A 50 21.47 -11.93 4.79
CA ARG A 50 21.92 -13.06 3.97
C ARG A 50 23.09 -12.74 3.04
N LYS A 51 23.59 -11.49 3.05
CA LYS A 51 24.67 -10.99 2.16
C LYS A 51 24.33 -11.15 0.67
N LEU A 52 23.06 -11.01 0.31
CA LEU A 52 22.59 -11.02 -1.08
C LEU A 52 22.84 -9.67 -1.74
N ASP A 53 22.96 -9.65 -3.07
CA ASP A 53 23.10 -8.41 -3.81
C ASP A 53 21.75 -7.67 -3.87
N VAL A 54 21.67 -6.53 -3.20
CA VAL A 54 20.44 -5.76 -3.10
C VAL A 54 20.41 -4.73 -4.24
N PRO A 55 19.40 -4.73 -5.12
CA PRO A 55 19.29 -3.74 -6.18
C PRO A 55 18.90 -2.37 -5.60
N VAL A 56 19.90 -1.64 -5.10
CA VAL A 56 19.75 -0.38 -4.34
C VAL A 56 18.91 0.64 -5.09
N ALA A 57 19.11 0.79 -6.40
CA ALA A 57 18.34 1.71 -7.22
C ALA A 57 16.82 1.41 -7.19
N GLN A 58 16.46 0.13 -7.24
CA GLN A 58 15.06 -0.30 -7.22
C GLN A 58 14.46 -0.16 -5.82
N ALA A 59 15.24 -0.47 -4.78
CA ALA A 59 14.85 -0.24 -3.39
C ALA A 59 14.59 1.24 -3.10
N VAL A 60 15.48 2.14 -3.55
CA VAL A 60 15.34 3.59 -3.41
C VAL A 60 14.10 4.10 -4.15
N LEU A 61 13.87 3.65 -5.40
CA LEU A 61 12.67 4.01 -6.15
C LEU A 61 11.38 3.54 -5.46
N ALA A 62 11.38 2.34 -4.87
CA ALA A 62 10.24 1.83 -4.11
C ALA A 62 10.02 2.64 -2.81
N PHE A 63 11.08 3.04 -2.11
CA PHE A 63 10.98 3.95 -0.96
C PHE A 63 10.41 5.31 -1.35
N ILE A 64 10.85 5.88 -2.47
CA ILE A 64 10.30 7.11 -3.01
C ILE A 64 8.81 6.94 -3.33
N ALA A 65 8.42 5.84 -3.98
CA ALA A 65 7.01 5.57 -4.30
C ALA A 65 6.13 5.45 -3.04
N VAL A 66 6.63 4.80 -1.98
CA VAL A 66 5.94 4.74 -0.69
C VAL A 66 5.87 6.12 -0.02
N GLY A 67 6.95 6.90 -0.09
CA GLY A 67 6.99 8.28 0.41
C GLY A 67 6.00 9.20 -0.30
N PHE A 68 5.88 9.10 -1.63
CA PHE A 68 4.83 9.78 -2.40
C PHE A 68 3.44 9.29 -1.99
N GLY A 69 3.30 7.99 -1.75
CA GLY A 69 2.08 7.38 -1.23
C GLY A 69 1.60 7.99 0.08
N PHE A 70 2.48 8.21 1.06
CA PHE A 70 2.11 8.83 2.33
C PHE A 70 2.08 10.36 2.29
N GLY A 71 2.91 11.01 1.46
CA GLY A 71 3.05 12.46 1.45
C GLY A 71 2.09 13.19 0.51
N PHE A 72 1.90 12.66 -0.70
CA PHE A 72 1.13 13.34 -1.76
C PHE A 72 -0.29 12.80 -1.90
N LEU A 73 -0.47 11.47 -1.82
CA LEU A 73 -1.78 10.85 -2.02
C LEU A 73 -2.85 11.37 -1.04
N PRO A 74 -2.59 11.52 0.29
CA PRO A 74 -3.61 12.07 1.18
C PRO A 74 -4.00 13.51 0.82
N LYS A 75 -3.05 14.37 0.43
CA LYS A 75 -3.34 15.74 0.00
C LYS A 75 -4.17 15.80 -1.29
N ILE A 76 -3.87 14.92 -2.24
CA ILE A 76 -4.63 14.83 -3.51
C ILE A 76 -6.05 14.38 -3.21
N LEU A 77 -6.21 13.36 -2.37
CA LEU A 77 -7.52 12.85 -1.99
C LEU A 77 -8.32 13.89 -1.19
N GLU A 78 -7.70 14.58 -0.23
CA GLU A 78 -8.33 15.65 0.55
C GLU A 78 -8.90 16.76 -0.36
N LYS A 79 -8.12 17.22 -1.33
CA LYS A 79 -8.54 18.31 -2.23
C LYS A 79 -9.55 17.88 -3.30
N SER A 80 -9.48 16.62 -3.77
CA SER A 80 -10.17 16.20 -4.99
C SER A 80 -11.25 15.14 -4.75
N ALA A 81 -11.01 14.23 -3.81
CA ALA A 81 -11.82 13.05 -3.56
C ALA A 81 -12.80 13.23 -2.40
N TYR A 82 -12.48 14.04 -1.39
CA TYR A 82 -13.35 14.31 -0.25
C TYR A 82 -14.25 15.53 -0.49
N ASN A 83 -15.47 15.49 0.04
CA ASN A 83 -16.40 16.62 0.08
C ASN A 83 -16.17 17.46 1.36
N GLY A 84 -16.90 18.58 1.50
CA GLY A 84 -16.81 19.45 2.68
C GLY A 84 -17.23 18.81 4.01
N SER A 85 -17.76 17.57 3.99
CA SER A 85 -18.07 16.75 5.16
C SER A 85 -17.05 15.63 5.39
N HIS A 86 -15.87 15.72 4.77
CA HIS A 86 -14.82 14.69 4.79
C HIS A 86 -15.26 13.31 4.29
N GLN A 87 -16.30 13.24 3.46
CA GLN A 87 -16.75 12.00 2.85
C GLN A 87 -16.27 11.85 1.41
N MET A 88 -15.96 10.62 1.03
CA MET A 88 -15.44 10.32 -0.30
C MET A 88 -16.55 10.46 -1.35
N ARG A 89 -16.39 11.41 -2.29
CA ARG A 89 -17.42 11.86 -3.23
C ARG A 89 -17.99 10.70 -4.06
N ASN A 90 -17.12 9.87 -4.64
CA ASN A 90 -17.51 8.80 -5.58
C ASN A 90 -16.69 7.51 -5.39
N TRP A 91 -17.28 6.38 -5.75
CA TRP A 91 -16.64 5.05 -5.75
C TRP A 91 -15.40 5.01 -6.63
N TRP A 92 -15.34 5.81 -7.70
CA TRP A 92 -14.15 5.94 -8.56
C TRP A 92 -12.90 6.40 -7.81
N TRP A 93 -13.05 7.29 -6.83
CA TRP A 93 -11.91 7.72 -6.02
C TRP A 93 -11.43 6.63 -5.07
N ILE A 94 -12.34 5.78 -4.60
CA ILE A 94 -12.02 4.63 -3.74
C ILE A 94 -11.26 3.58 -4.54
N LEU A 95 -11.76 3.25 -5.74
CA LEU A 95 -11.07 2.36 -6.67
C LEU A 95 -9.71 2.92 -7.10
N GLY A 96 -9.65 4.22 -7.40
CA GLY A 96 -8.42 4.89 -7.80
C GLY A 96 -7.34 4.90 -6.71
N SER A 97 -7.70 5.29 -5.48
CA SER A 97 -6.74 5.33 -4.36
C SER A 97 -6.23 3.94 -4.00
N ASN A 98 -7.13 2.95 -3.93
CA ASN A 98 -6.77 1.56 -3.71
C ASN A 98 -5.89 1.02 -4.85
N GLY A 99 -6.22 1.34 -6.11
CA GLY A 99 -5.44 0.93 -7.28
C GLY A 99 -4.00 1.45 -7.24
N VAL A 100 -3.80 2.74 -6.89
CA VAL A 100 -2.47 3.32 -6.67
C VAL A 100 -1.71 2.56 -5.58
N ALA A 101 -2.36 2.28 -4.45
CA ALA A 101 -1.72 1.54 -3.37
C ALA A 101 -1.35 0.09 -3.74
N VAL A 102 -2.16 -0.59 -4.55
CA VAL A 102 -1.78 -1.92 -5.09
C VAL A 102 -0.54 -1.81 -5.96
N ILE A 103 -0.45 -0.80 -6.83
CA ILE A 103 0.74 -0.62 -7.68
C ILE A 103 1.99 -0.42 -6.81
N VAL A 104 1.91 0.42 -5.76
CA VAL A 104 3.02 0.64 -4.81
C VAL A 104 3.39 -0.65 -4.08
N LEU A 105 2.39 -1.43 -3.63
CA LEU A 105 2.65 -2.71 -2.99
C LEU A 105 3.28 -3.73 -3.94
N LEU A 106 2.77 -3.86 -5.16
CA LEU A 106 3.30 -4.79 -6.15
C LEU A 106 4.74 -4.44 -6.55
N SER A 107 5.06 -3.15 -6.65
CA SER A 107 6.42 -2.70 -6.91
C SER A 107 7.34 -3.04 -5.73
N ALA A 108 6.92 -2.82 -4.47
CA ALA A 108 7.68 -3.26 -3.30
C ALA A 108 7.92 -4.78 -3.28
N VAL A 109 6.89 -5.59 -3.58
CA VAL A 109 7.01 -7.06 -3.68
C VAL A 109 7.97 -7.46 -4.80
N THR A 110 7.91 -6.79 -5.96
CA THR A 110 8.79 -7.08 -7.11
C THR A 110 10.24 -6.83 -6.77
N VAL A 111 10.55 -5.74 -6.05
CA VAL A 111 11.91 -5.49 -5.55
C VAL A 111 12.33 -6.58 -4.57
N GLY A 112 11.43 -6.97 -3.67
CA GLY A 112 11.68 -8.07 -2.75
C GLY A 112 12.03 -9.37 -3.46
N VAL A 113 11.26 -9.79 -4.45
CA VAL A 113 11.53 -11.00 -5.26
C VAL A 113 12.88 -10.89 -5.96
N LYS A 114 13.21 -9.74 -6.54
CA LYS A 114 14.50 -9.54 -7.22
C LYS A 114 15.71 -9.68 -6.27
N ILE A 115 15.58 -9.35 -5.00
CA ILE A 115 16.66 -9.59 -4.01
C ILE A 115 16.97 -11.10 -3.88
N TYR A 116 15.94 -11.96 -4.02
CA TYR A 116 16.12 -13.42 -3.91
C TYR A 116 16.42 -14.11 -5.23
N ASP A 117 15.96 -13.57 -6.38
CA ASP A 117 16.26 -14.13 -7.70
C ASP A 117 17.72 -13.88 -8.14
N TRP A 118 18.42 -12.95 -7.49
CA TRP A 118 19.83 -12.63 -7.73
C TRP A 118 20.79 -13.39 -6.78
N ALA A 119 20.25 -14.28 -5.93
CA ALA A 119 20.99 -15.19 -5.06
C ALA A 119 21.36 -16.49 -5.78
#